data_AF-A0A814Y221-F1
#
_entry.id   AF-A0A814Y221-F1
#
_cell.length_a   1.000
_cell.length_b   1.000
_cell.length_c   1.000
_cell.angle_alpha   90.00
_cell.angle_beta   90.00
_cell.angle_gamma   90.00
#
_symmetry.space_group_name_H-M   'P 1'
#
loop_
_entity.id
_entity.type
_entity.pdbx_description
1 polymer ?
#
loop_
_entity_poly.entity_id
_entity_poly.type
_entity_poly.pdbx_seq_one_letter_code
_entity_poly.pdbx_strand_id
1 'polypeptide(L)'
;MVEANRLNLDTDINQYLSPILNVAHPQYPNVTITMRHLLMHASGIGANAAVEIETYTPGDAFIRINLGDVLTKYFNGAAGWLPIPPGNRTSYSNAGTNLAAFVIERLAGMRFEQYVQDRILKPLNVFFEPRKWEIID
;
A
#
# COMPACT_ATOMS: atom_id res chain seq x y z
N MET A 1 -3.81 11.46 -9.55
CA MET A 1 -4.81 10.47 -10.01
C MET A 1 -6.24 10.96 -9.82
N VAL A 2 -6.60 11.46 -8.62
CA VAL A 2 -7.94 12.00 -8.33
C VAL A 2 -8.31 13.15 -9.26
N GLU A 3 -7.49 14.20 -9.32
CA GLU A 3 -7.70 15.35 -10.24
C GLU A 3 -7.78 14.96 -11.73
N ALA A 4 -7.18 13.83 -12.10
CA ALA A 4 -7.24 13.32 -13.47
C ALA A 4 -8.47 12.43 -13.73
N ASN A 5 -9.41 12.35 -12.77
CA ASN A 5 -10.60 11.48 -12.80
C ASN A 5 -10.29 9.98 -13.00
N ARG A 6 -9.08 9.54 -12.63
CA ARG A 6 -8.66 8.13 -12.75
C ARG A 6 -8.88 7.33 -11.47
N LEU A 7 -9.13 8.02 -10.36
CA LEU A 7 -9.36 7.44 -9.05
C LEU A 7 -10.38 8.30 -8.30
N ASN A 8 -11.45 7.68 -7.83
CA ASN A 8 -12.36 8.28 -6.86
C ASN A 8 -12.00 7.74 -5.46
N LEU A 9 -11.89 8.65 -4.49
CA LEU A 9 -11.47 8.35 -3.12
C LEU A 9 -12.46 7.46 -2.35
N ASP A 10 -13.74 7.48 -2.73
CA ASP A 10 -14.85 6.85 -2.02
C ASP A 10 -15.39 5.61 -2.74
N THR A 11 -14.83 5.27 -3.90
CA THR A 11 -15.10 4.00 -4.58
C THR A 11 -14.46 2.84 -3.81
N ASP A 12 -15.15 1.69 -3.79
CA ASP A 12 -14.60 0.42 -3.30
C ASP A 12 -13.28 0.10 -4.00
N ILE A 13 -12.23 -0.11 -3.20
CA ILE A 13 -10.87 -0.36 -3.67
C ILE A 13 -10.79 -1.58 -4.58
N ASN A 14 -11.67 -2.57 -4.40
CA ASN A 14 -11.68 -3.80 -5.20
C ASN A 14 -12.03 -3.55 -6.67
N GLN A 15 -12.70 -2.44 -7.00
CA GLN A 15 -12.95 -2.04 -8.38
C GLN A 15 -11.66 -1.73 -9.16
N TYR A 16 -10.58 -1.36 -8.45
CA TYR A 16 -9.28 -1.08 -9.05
C TYR A 16 -8.31 -2.28 -9.00
N LEU A 17 -8.61 -3.28 -8.17
CA LEU A 17 -7.72 -4.42 -7.91
C LEU A 17 -8.13 -5.70 -8.62
N SER A 18 -9.45 -5.92 -8.76
CA SER A 18 -10.01 -7.12 -9.38
C SER A 18 -9.53 -7.29 -10.83
N PRO A 19 -9.29 -8.54 -11.28
CA PRO A 19 -9.47 -9.81 -10.57
C PRO A 19 -8.24 -10.29 -9.76
N ILE A 20 -7.20 -9.47 -9.61
CA ILE A 20 -5.90 -9.92 -9.10
C ILE A 20 -5.87 -10.07 -7.58
N LEU A 21 -6.59 -9.21 -6.87
CA LEU A 21 -6.65 -9.21 -5.42
C LEU A 21 -8.04 -8.77 -4.98
N ASN A 22 -8.62 -9.49 -4.02
CA ASN A 22 -9.88 -9.13 -3.37
C ASN A 22 -9.64 -8.87 -1.88
N VAL A 23 -9.81 -7.63 -1.46
CA VAL A 23 -9.58 -7.16 -0.10
C VAL A 23 -10.92 -6.92 0.57
N ALA A 24 -11.30 -7.81 1.48
CA ALA A 24 -12.55 -7.71 2.22
C ALA A 24 -12.29 -7.95 3.72
N HIS A 25 -12.87 -7.11 4.57
CA HIS A 25 -12.73 -7.25 6.00
C HIS A 25 -13.47 -8.52 6.48
N PRO A 26 -12.83 -9.48 7.16
CA PRO A 26 -13.44 -10.78 7.49
C PRO A 26 -14.65 -10.65 8.43
N GLN A 27 -14.61 -9.71 9.39
CA GLN A 27 -15.74 -9.45 10.32
C GLN A 27 -16.77 -8.44 9.79
N TYR A 28 -16.45 -7.67 8.76
CA TYR A 28 -17.31 -6.61 8.22
C TYR A 28 -17.34 -6.66 6.68
N PRO A 29 -17.71 -7.80 6.07
CA PRO A 29 -17.54 -8.04 4.63
C PRO A 29 -18.40 -7.11 3.75
N ASN A 30 -19.47 -6.53 4.32
CA ASN A 30 -20.37 -5.62 3.61
C ASN A 30 -19.95 -4.14 3.72
N VAL A 31 -18.87 -3.83 4.44
CA VAL A 31 -18.35 -2.46 4.57
C VAL A 31 -17.20 -2.28 3.60
N THR A 32 -17.38 -1.37 2.65
CA THR A 32 -16.38 -1.11 1.60
C THR A 32 -15.13 -0.46 2.17
N ILE A 33 -13.97 -0.94 1.73
CA ILE A 33 -12.68 -0.28 1.96
C ILE A 33 -12.43 0.63 0.76
N THR A 34 -12.13 1.90 1.01
CA THR A 34 -11.94 2.92 -0.03
C THR A 34 -10.52 3.48 0.03
N MET A 35 -10.09 4.19 -1.02
CA MET A 35 -8.78 4.86 -1.01
C MET A 35 -8.70 5.88 0.14
N ARG A 36 -9.79 6.58 0.46
CA ARG A 36 -9.86 7.47 1.63
C ARG A 36 -9.56 6.74 2.93
N HIS A 37 -10.15 5.56 3.14
CA HIS A 37 -9.89 4.75 4.34
C HIS A 37 -8.42 4.35 4.44
N LEU A 38 -7.78 4.00 3.32
CA LEU A 38 -6.35 3.64 3.31
C LEU A 38 -5.47 4.85 3.68
N LEU A 39 -5.69 5.99 3.03
CA LEU A 39 -4.89 7.22 3.22
C LEU A 39 -5.06 7.84 4.61
N MET A 40 -6.20 7.59 5.27
CA MET A 40 -6.47 8.04 6.64
C MET A 40 -6.11 7.01 7.71
N HIS A 41 -5.52 5.88 7.31
CA HIS A 41 -5.27 4.74 8.19
C HIS A 41 -6.52 4.29 8.96
N ALA A 42 -7.69 4.31 8.32
CA ALA A 42 -8.99 4.01 8.92
C ALA A 42 -9.66 2.78 8.30
N SER A 43 -8.91 1.92 7.61
CA SER A 43 -9.46 0.75 6.89
C SER A 43 -9.73 -0.47 7.77
N GLY A 44 -9.30 -0.47 9.03
CA GLY A 44 -9.31 -1.66 9.89
C GLY A 44 -8.18 -2.67 9.59
N ILE A 45 -7.28 -2.36 8.65
CA ILE A 45 -6.10 -3.18 8.34
C ILE A 45 -5.04 -2.95 9.42
N GLY A 46 -4.73 -3.99 10.20
CA GLY A 46 -3.68 -3.99 11.22
C GLY A 46 -2.39 -4.66 10.73
N ALA A 47 -1.51 -4.99 11.67
CA ALA A 47 -0.25 -5.67 11.40
C ALA A 47 -0.45 -7.18 11.19
N ASN A 48 0.16 -7.74 10.15
CA ASN A 48 0.32 -9.17 9.93
C ASN A 48 1.80 -9.53 10.15
N ALA A 49 2.16 -9.79 11.41
CA ALA A 49 3.55 -9.99 11.81
C ALA A 49 4.26 -11.10 11.02
N ALA A 50 3.56 -12.17 10.64
CA ALA A 50 4.16 -13.26 9.87
C ALA A 50 4.65 -12.80 8.49
N VAL A 51 3.84 -12.01 7.78
CA VAL A 51 4.20 -11.48 6.46
C VAL A 51 5.19 -10.30 6.58
N GLU A 52 5.06 -9.48 7.62
CA GLU A 52 5.98 -8.37 7.86
C GLU A 52 7.41 -8.86 8.15
N ILE A 53 7.58 -9.90 8.96
CA ILE A 53 8.89 -10.47 9.27
C ILE A 53 9.55 -11.08 8.02
N GLU A 54 8.78 -11.65 7.08
CA GLU A 54 9.32 -12.15 5.80
C GLU A 54 9.81 -11.04 4.87
N THR A 55 9.28 -9.82 5.02
CA THR A 55 9.47 -8.73 4.05
C THR A 55 10.25 -7.54 4.60
N TYR A 56 10.46 -7.50 5.92
CA TYR A 56 11.15 -6.43 6.61
C TYR A 56 11.86 -6.98 7.85
N THR A 57 13.19 -7.06 7.77
CA THR A 57 14.04 -7.37 8.94
C THR A 57 15.25 -6.45 8.97
N PRO A 58 15.63 -5.88 10.13
CA PRO A 58 16.83 -5.06 10.22
C PRO A 58 18.06 -5.79 9.67
N GLY A 59 18.73 -5.20 8.68
CA GLY A 59 19.89 -5.81 8.01
C GLY A 59 19.54 -6.70 6.81
N ASP A 60 18.29 -6.69 6.36
CA ASP A 60 17.91 -7.34 5.12
C ASP A 60 18.66 -6.76 3.91
N ALA A 61 19.00 -7.64 2.97
CA ALA A 61 19.42 -7.20 1.65
C ALA A 61 18.23 -6.47 1.00
N PHE A 62 18.50 -5.45 0.18
CA PHE A 62 17.48 -4.83 -0.67
C PHE A 62 16.95 -5.83 -1.71
N ILE A 63 16.11 -6.77 -1.27
CA ILE A 63 15.46 -7.76 -2.12
C ILE A 63 14.25 -7.07 -2.72
N ARG A 64 14.25 -6.93 -4.05
CA ARG A 64 13.07 -6.44 -4.77
C ARG A 64 12.03 -7.55 -4.82
N ILE A 65 10.98 -7.41 -4.01
CA ILE A 65 9.83 -8.31 -4.00
C ILE A 65 8.67 -7.62 -4.74
N ASN A 66 7.86 -8.39 -5.46
CA ASN A 66 6.66 -7.87 -6.08
C ASN A 66 5.62 -7.49 -5.00
N LEU A 67 5.12 -6.26 -5.05
CA LEU A 67 4.19 -5.75 -4.04
C LEU A 67 2.85 -6.49 -4.06
N GLY A 68 2.36 -6.89 -5.23
CA GLY A 68 1.12 -7.67 -5.37
C GLY A 68 1.22 -9.04 -4.70
N ASP A 69 2.37 -9.71 -4.79
CA ASP A 69 2.60 -11.00 -4.13
C ASP A 69 2.59 -10.84 -2.60
N VAL A 70 3.26 -9.80 -2.08
CA VAL A 70 3.26 -9.48 -0.65
C VAL A 70 1.85 -9.21 -0.14
N LEU A 71 1.07 -8.38 -0.86
CA LEU A 71 -0.30 -8.06 -0.46
C LEU A 71 -1.23 -9.28 -0.55
N THR A 72 -1.03 -10.16 -1.54
CA THR A 72 -1.79 -11.42 -1.65
C THR A 72 -1.56 -12.30 -0.44
N LYS A 73 -0.30 -12.43 0.03
CA LYS A 73 -0.01 -13.12 1.30
C LYS A 73 -0.63 -12.40 2.50
N TYR A 74 -0.51 -11.08 2.53
CA TYR A 74 -0.96 -10.25 3.67
C TYR A 74 -2.45 -10.38 3.93
N PHE A 75 -3.27 -10.40 2.88
CA PHE A 75 -4.73 -10.50 2.97
C PHE A 75 -5.27 -11.93 2.84
N ASN A 76 -4.39 -12.94 2.84
CA ASN A 76 -4.81 -14.33 2.88
C ASN A 76 -5.21 -14.72 4.31
N GLY A 77 -6.51 -14.74 4.58
CA GLY A 77 -7.09 -15.09 5.87
C GLY A 77 -7.40 -13.89 6.76
N ALA A 78 -7.56 -14.16 8.08
CA ALA A 78 -8.02 -13.16 9.04
C ALA A 78 -6.89 -12.44 9.80
N ALA A 79 -5.64 -12.87 9.65
CA ALA A 79 -4.49 -12.16 10.22
C ALA A 79 -4.35 -10.77 9.56
N GLY A 80 -3.89 -9.77 10.32
CA GLY A 80 -3.76 -8.40 9.79
C GLY A 80 -5.05 -7.59 9.75
N TRP A 81 -6.13 -8.06 10.38
CA TRP A 81 -7.38 -7.32 10.53
C TRP A 81 -7.65 -6.96 12.00
N LEU A 82 -7.91 -5.69 12.26
CA LEU A 82 -8.38 -5.22 13.56
C LEU A 82 -9.89 -5.46 13.65
N PRO A 83 -10.48 -5.65 14.84
CA PRO A 83 -11.93 -5.80 14.99
C PRO A 83 -12.67 -4.45 14.88
N ILE A 84 -12.32 -3.63 13.89
CA ILE A 84 -12.77 -2.25 13.69
C ILE A 84 -13.31 -2.12 12.27
N PRO A 85 -14.58 -1.69 12.08
CA PRO A 85 -15.12 -1.45 10.74
C PRO A 85 -14.32 -0.40 9.97
N PRO A 86 -14.14 -0.55 8.65
CA PRO A 86 -13.57 0.50 7.81
C PRO A 86 -14.32 1.84 7.99
N GLY A 87 -13.57 2.93 8.11
CA GLY A 87 -14.06 4.29 8.32
C GLY A 87 -14.36 4.67 9.78
N ASN A 88 -14.32 3.72 10.73
CA ASN A 88 -14.75 4.00 12.10
C ASN A 88 -13.67 4.62 12.99
N ARG A 89 -12.42 4.13 12.91
CA ARG A 89 -11.29 4.64 13.71
C ARG A 89 -9.99 4.60 12.92
N THR A 90 -9.12 5.56 13.19
CA THR A 90 -7.75 5.56 12.69
C THR A 90 -6.87 4.64 13.53
N SER A 91 -6.13 3.75 12.87
CA SER A 91 -5.03 2.96 13.41
C SER A 91 -3.97 2.82 12.31
N TYR A 92 -2.76 3.27 12.62
CA TYR A 92 -1.65 3.27 11.66
C TYR A 92 -1.45 1.89 11.01
N SER A 93 -1.23 1.88 9.71
CA SER A 93 -1.18 0.66 8.91
C SER A 93 -0.26 0.81 7.72
N ASN A 94 0.91 0.18 7.77
CA ASN A 94 1.83 0.11 6.63
C ASN A 94 1.19 -0.66 5.47
N ALA A 95 0.49 -1.77 5.75
CA ALA A 95 -0.19 -2.54 4.73
C ALA A 95 -1.33 -1.76 4.05
N GLY A 96 -2.04 -0.91 4.79
CA GLY A 96 -2.99 0.04 4.19
C GLY A 96 -2.34 0.99 3.18
N THR A 97 -1.19 1.58 3.53
CA THR A 97 -0.41 2.45 2.62
C THR A 97 0.15 1.67 1.43
N ASN A 98 0.66 0.46 1.64
CA ASN A 98 1.15 -0.42 0.59
C ASN A 98 0.05 -0.79 -0.41
N LEU A 99 -1.16 -1.08 0.08
CA LEU A 99 -2.32 -1.32 -0.77
C LEU A 99 -2.68 -0.08 -1.59
N ALA A 100 -2.61 1.11 -0.99
CA ALA A 100 -2.83 2.37 -1.72
C ALA A 100 -1.81 2.56 -2.85
N ALA A 101 -0.53 2.31 -2.58
CA ALA A 101 0.54 2.37 -3.58
C ALA A 101 0.31 1.35 -4.72
N PHE A 102 -0.13 0.13 -4.39
CA PHE A 102 -0.42 -0.90 -5.39
C PHE A 102 -1.59 -0.50 -6.29
N VAL A 103 -2.64 0.14 -5.76
CA VAL A 103 -3.73 0.67 -6.59
C VAL A 103 -3.24 1.73 -7.56
N ILE A 104 -2.34 2.62 -7.13
CA ILE A 104 -1.71 3.61 -8.01
C ILE A 104 -0.88 2.93 -9.10
N GLU A 105 -0.08 1.92 -8.77
CA GLU A 105 0.68 1.12 -9.75
C GLU A 105 -0.24 0.48 -10.80
N ARG A 106 -1.34 -0.14 -10.36
CA ARG A 106 -2.32 -0.78 -11.24
C ARG A 106 -3.00 0.22 -12.17
N LEU A 107 -3.44 1.35 -11.65
CA LEU A 107 -4.04 2.40 -12.47
C LEU A 107 -3.01 3.06 -13.39
N ALA A 108 -1.78 3.26 -12.93
CA ALA A 108 -0.74 3.89 -13.73
C ALA A 108 -0.23 3.00 -14.87
N GLY A 109 -0.37 1.67 -14.76
CA GLY A 109 0.20 0.72 -15.72
C GLY A 109 1.73 0.69 -15.68
N MET A 110 2.33 1.12 -14.56
CA MET A 110 3.77 1.19 -14.33
C MET A 110 4.04 1.04 -12.83
N ARG A 111 5.26 0.60 -12.49
CA ARG A 111 5.68 0.42 -11.10
C ARG A 111 5.48 1.69 -10.28
N PHE A 112 5.02 1.55 -9.03
CA PHE A 112 4.70 2.69 -8.17
C PHE A 112 5.88 3.65 -8.01
N GLU A 113 7.09 3.14 -7.77
CA GLU A 113 8.24 4.03 -7.58
C GLU A 113 8.65 4.75 -8.86
N GLN A 114 8.42 4.17 -10.04
CA GLN A 114 8.56 4.88 -11.31
C GLN A 114 7.52 6.00 -11.46
N TYR A 115 6.25 5.72 -11.07
CA TYR A 115 5.20 6.73 -11.07
C TYR A 115 5.55 7.91 -10.14
N VAL A 116 6.01 7.63 -8.92
CA VAL A 116 6.45 8.68 -7.97
C VAL A 116 7.63 9.46 -8.54
N GLN A 117 8.62 8.77 -9.12
CA GLN A 117 9.78 9.42 -9.73
C GLN A 117 9.36 10.39 -10.84
N ASP A 118 8.49 9.96 -11.74
CA ASP A 118 8.12 10.74 -12.93
C ASP A 118 7.09 11.82 -12.65
N ARG A 119 6.16 11.59 -11.71
CA ARG A 119 5.02 12.49 -11.47
C ARG A 119 5.19 13.41 -10.27
N ILE A 120 6.11 13.09 -9.35
CA ILE A 120 6.32 13.87 -8.13
C ILE A 120 7.77 14.35 -8.04
N LEU A 121 8.74 13.44 -8.04
CA LEU A 121 10.13 13.78 -7.70
C LEU A 121 10.83 14.58 -8.81
N LYS A 122 10.82 14.11 -10.06
CA LYS A 122 11.43 14.82 -11.20
C LYS A 122 10.85 16.23 -11.42
N PRO A 123 9.52 16.45 -11.41
CA PRO A 123 8.95 17.80 -11.52
C PRO A 123 9.38 18.75 -10.40
N LEU A 124 9.68 18.20 -9.21
CA LEU A 124 10.20 18.96 -8.07
C LEU A 124 11.73 19.07 -8.05
N ASN A 125 12.42 18.58 -9.09
CA ASN A 125 13.89 18.51 -9.18
C ASN A 125 14.55 17.70 -8.04
N VAL A 126 13.85 16.68 -7.53
CA VAL A 126 14.40 15.72 -6.56
C VAL A 126 14.98 14.55 -7.34
N PHE A 127 16.31 14.49 -7.41
CA PHE A 127 17.05 13.44 -8.07
C PHE A 127 17.70 12.51 -7.05
N PHE A 128 17.86 11.24 -7.43
CA PHE A 128 18.62 10.30 -6.64
C PHE A 128 20.11 10.59 -6.83
N GLU A 129 20.72 11.22 -5.84
CA GLU A 129 22.18 11.22 -5.69
C GLU A 129 22.55 10.07 -4.75
N PRO A 130 23.23 9.01 -5.23
CA PRO A 130 23.74 7.99 -4.33
C PRO A 130 24.71 8.66 -3.36
N ARG A 131 24.32 8.77 -2.08
CA ARG A 131 25.23 9.20 -1.02
C ARG A 131 26.39 8.21 -0.99
N LYS A 132 27.58 8.66 -1.39
CA LYS A 132 28.82 8.02 -0.99
C LYS A 132 28.97 8.30 0.50
N TRP A 133 28.67 7.31 1.32
CA TRP A 133 29.06 7.38 2.72
C TRP A 133 30.58 7.26 2.74
N GLU A 134 31.27 8.39 2.91
CA GLU A 134 32.68 8.38 3.25
C GLU A 134 32.76 8.03 4.74
N ILE A 135 33.38 6.90 5.05
CA ILE A 135 33.81 6.61 6.41
C ILE A 135 34.95 7.59 6.68
N ILE A 136 34.72 8.53 7.58
CA ILE A 136 35.77 9.40 8.10
C ILE A 136 36.42 8.61 9.23
N ASP A 137 37.67 8.18 9.00
CA ASP A 137 38.53 7.55 10.01
C ASP A 137 38.89 8.53 11.15
#